data_AF-A0A938DE83-F1
#
_entry.id   AF-A0A938DE83-F1
#
_cell.length_a   1.000
_cell.length_b   1.000
_cell.length_c   1.000
_cell.angle_alpha   90.00
_cell.angle_beta   90.00
_cell.angle_gamma   90.00
#
_symmetry.space_group_name_H-M   'P 1'
#
loop_
_entity.id
_entity.type
_entity.pdbx_description
1 polymer ?
#
loop_
_entity_poly.entity_id
_entity_poly.type
_entity_poly.pdbx_seq_one_letter_code
_entity_poly.pdbx_strand_id
1 'polypeptide(L)'
;MFKAYGLYSHIRANRLRSAFLLAGFVVLLLALMFSFALIIEAMNAQPGAPFDYIFALAVDDLKRGWWIGVIAAGVWFAIAYLFHQKMIDFATGAANLSRAESPRI
;
A
#
# COMPACT_ATOMS: atom_id res chain seq x y z
N MET A 1 34.06 18.72 -15.11
CA MET A 1 33.28 17.85 -14.21
C MET A 1 31.91 18.49 -14.01
N PHE A 2 30.85 17.97 -14.64
CA PHE A 2 29.49 18.48 -14.41
C PHE A 2 29.08 18.12 -12.99
N LYS A 3 28.94 19.13 -12.14
CA LYS A 3 28.48 18.96 -10.77
C LYS A 3 26.98 18.68 -10.85
N ALA A 4 26.57 17.47 -10.47
CA ALA A 4 25.19 17.00 -10.59
C ALA A 4 24.27 17.72 -9.59
N TYR A 5 23.92 18.97 -9.89
CA TYR A 5 22.92 19.73 -9.18
C TYR A 5 21.53 19.17 -9.55
N GLY A 6 20.82 18.59 -8.58
CA GLY A 6 19.47 18.03 -8.78
C GLY A 6 19.23 16.65 -8.17
N LEU A 7 20.27 15.83 -7.97
CA LEU A 7 20.12 14.48 -7.38
C LEU A 7 19.40 14.51 -6.02
N TYR A 8 19.75 15.45 -5.15
CA TYR A 8 19.08 15.62 -3.86
C TYR A 8 17.61 16.00 -3.99
N SER A 9 17.23 16.85 -4.95
CA SER A 9 15.82 17.22 -5.15
C SER A 9 15.03 16.06 -5.74
N HIS A 10 15.61 15.30 -6.68
CA HIS A 10 14.98 14.10 -7.25
C HIS A 10 14.78 13.00 -6.21
N ILE A 11 15.78 12.72 -5.38
CA ILE A 11 15.65 11.73 -4.29
C ILE A 11 14.58 12.17 -3.30
N ARG A 12 14.53 13.46 -2.95
CA ARG A 12 13.51 13.99 -2.03
C ARG A 12 12.10 13.90 -2.64
N ALA A 13 11.93 14.29 -3.90
CA ALA A 13 10.65 14.22 -4.59
C ALA A 13 10.17 12.76 -4.73
N ASN A 14 11.07 11.83 -5.06
CA ASN A 14 10.74 10.42 -5.13
C ASN A 14 10.32 9.86 -3.77
N ARG A 15 11.09 10.16 -2.72
CA ARG A 15 10.75 9.75 -1.34
C ARG A 15 9.36 10.24 -0.93
N LEU A 16 9.03 11.49 -1.23
CA LEU A 16 7.73 12.07 -0.91
C LEU A 16 6.59 11.36 -1.67
N ARG A 17 6.78 11.11 -2.97
CA ARG A 17 5.80 10.37 -3.78
C ARG A 17 5.60 8.95 -3.27
N SER A 18 6.69 8.22 -2.97
CA SER A 18 6.61 6.88 -2.41
C SER A 18 5.91 6.87 -1.06
N ALA A 19 6.22 7.82 -0.16
CA ALA A 19 5.54 7.95 1.12
C ALA A 19 4.02 8.22 0.95
N PHE A 20 3.66 9.09 0.01
CA PHE A 20 2.27 9.36 -0.34
C PHE A 20 1.55 8.13 -0.88
N LEU A 21 2.20 7.36 -1.76
CA LEU A 21 1.64 6.11 -2.30
C LEU A 21 1.43 5.05 -1.20
N LEU A 22 2.39 4.90 -0.29
CA LEU A 22 2.28 3.96 0.83
C LEU A 22 1.15 4.37 1.78
N ALA A 23 1.06 5.65 2.15
CA ALA A 23 -0.04 6.15 2.96
C ALA A 23 -1.39 6.02 2.23
N GLY A 24 -1.42 6.35 0.94
CA GLY A 24 -2.59 6.21 0.09
C GLY A 24 -3.08 4.77 -0.02
N PHE A 25 -2.19 3.79 -0.06
CA PHE A 25 -2.56 2.38 -0.05
C PHE A 25 -3.28 1.97 1.25
N VAL A 26 -2.79 2.43 2.41
CA VAL A 26 -3.46 2.19 3.69
C VAL A 26 -4.85 2.83 3.70
N VAL A 27 -4.96 4.09 3.26
CA VAL A 27 -6.24 4.80 3.14
C VAL A 27 -7.20 4.06 2.19
N LEU A 28 -6.70 3.57 1.06
CA LEU A 28 -7.48 2.82 0.08
C LEU A 28 -8.03 1.52 0.68
N LEU A 29 -7.23 0.78 1.46
CA LEU A 29 -7.70 -0.41 2.15
C LEU A 29 -8.79 -0.10 3.17
N LEU A 30 -8.64 0.98 3.95
CA LEU A 30 -9.69 1.41 4.88
C LEU A 30 -10.96 1.84 4.15
N ALA A 31 -10.85 2.53 3.02
CA ALA A 31 -11.99 2.89 2.19
C ALA A 31 -12.68 1.64 1.59
N LEU A 32 -11.91 0.62 1.21
CA LEU A 32 -12.45 -0.65 0.72
C LEU A 32 -13.15 -1.43 1.83
N MET A 33 -12.57 -1.48 3.04
CA MET A 33 -13.21 -2.08 4.22
C MET A 33 -14.53 -1.39 4.53
N PHE A 34 -14.55 -0.05 4.52
CA PHE A 34 -15.78 0.72 4.69
C PHE A 34 -16.83 0.39 3.63
N SER A 35 -16.39 0.29 2.37
CA SER A 35 -17.29 -0.06 1.24
C SER A 35 -17.90 -1.45 1.44
N PHE A 36 -17.11 -2.44 1.87
CA PHE A 36 -17.64 -3.76 2.19
C PHE A 36 -18.60 -3.74 3.38
N ALA A 37 -18.25 -3.04 4.46
CA ALA A 37 -19.14 -2.89 5.62
C ALA A 37 -20.47 -2.25 5.20
N LEU A 38 -20.44 -1.19 4.40
CA LEU A 38 -21.63 -0.52 3.90
C LEU A 38 -22.50 -1.44 3.05
N ILE A 39 -21.91 -2.25 2.18
CA ILE A 39 -22.64 -3.25 1.37
C ILE A 39 -23.26 -4.31 2.27
N ILE A 40 -22.51 -4.86 3.22
CA ILE A 40 -22.99 -5.90 4.14
C ILE A 40 -24.15 -5.38 4.99
N GLU A 41 -24.00 -4.21 5.59
CA GLU A 41 -25.06 -3.58 6.40
C GLU A 41 -26.29 -3.25 5.56
N ALA A 42 -26.12 -2.78 4.32
CA ALA A 42 -27.25 -2.55 3.41
C ALA A 42 -27.99 -3.84 3.04
N MET A 43 -27.27 -4.96 2.87
CA MET A 43 -27.86 -6.27 2.59
C MET A 43 -28.58 -6.88 3.79
N ASN A 44 -28.11 -6.59 5.01
CA ASN A 44 -28.70 -7.10 6.26
C ASN A 44 -29.83 -6.22 6.81
N ALA A 45 -29.96 -5.00 6.31
CA ALA A 45 -30.96 -4.05 6.79
C ALA A 45 -32.39 -4.48 6.43
N GLN A 46 -33.32 -4.19 7.35
CA GLN A 46 -34.75 -4.39 7.12
C GLN A 46 -35.24 -3.51 5.95
N PRO A 47 -36.19 -3.96 5.12
CA PRO A 47 -36.75 -3.15 4.05
C PRO A 47 -37.24 -1.78 4.55
N GLY A 48 -36.77 -0.70 3.92
CA GLY A 48 -37.10 0.67 4.31
C GLY A 48 -36.22 1.26 5.41
N ALA A 49 -35.17 0.57 5.86
CA ALA A 49 -34.19 1.14 6.78
C ALA A 49 -33.59 2.45 6.23
N PRO A 50 -33.52 3.53 7.03
CA PRO A 50 -32.92 4.79 6.59
C PRO A 50 -31.44 4.64 6.23
N PHE A 51 -31.00 5.35 5.19
CA PHE A 51 -29.59 5.34 4.77
C PHE A 51 -28.64 5.76 5.90
N ASP A 52 -28.99 6.81 6.65
CA ASP A 52 -28.14 7.32 7.74
C ASP A 52 -27.89 6.27 8.83
N TYR A 53 -28.86 5.40 9.08
CA TYR A 53 -28.73 4.28 10.02
C TYR A 53 -27.71 3.25 9.52
N ILE A 54 -27.84 2.82 8.26
CA ILE A 54 -26.93 1.86 7.62
C ILE A 54 -25.51 2.43 7.55
N PHE A 55 -25.39 3.70 7.17
CA PHE A 55 -24.11 4.41 7.11
C PHE A 55 -23.43 4.46 8.48
N ALA A 56 -24.19 4.78 9.55
CA ALA A 56 -23.66 4.83 10.90
C ALA A 56 -23.12 3.46 11.37
N LEU A 57 -23.79 2.36 11.02
CA LEU A 57 -23.32 1.01 11.31
C LEU A 57 -22.02 0.69 10.59
N ALA A 58 -21.95 0.96 9.28
CA ALA A 58 -20.73 0.74 8.51
C ALA A 58 -19.53 1.57 9.01
N VAL A 59 -19.78 2.79 9.49
CA VAL A 59 -18.77 3.62 10.15
C VAL A 59 -18.32 3.00 11.48
N ASP A 60 -19.24 2.47 12.29
CA ASP A 60 -18.90 1.80 13.55
C ASP A 60 -18.06 0.54 13.31
N ASP A 61 -18.39 -0.24 12.29
CA ASP A 61 -17.59 -1.40 11.86
C ASP A 61 -16.18 -1.01 11.46
N LEU A 62 -16.03 0.03 10.64
CA LEU A 62 -14.71 0.54 10.29
C LEU A 62 -13.95 1.02 11.53
N LYS A 63 -14.59 1.74 12.45
CA LYS A 63 -13.97 2.21 13.70
C LYS A 63 -13.52 1.08 14.62
N ARG A 64 -14.22 -0.06 14.61
CA ARG A 64 -13.82 -1.25 15.37
C ARG A 64 -12.73 -2.05 14.66
N GLY A 65 -12.75 -2.06 13.33
CA GLY A 65 -11.91 -2.91 12.49
C GLY A 65 -10.68 -2.24 11.85
N TRP A 66 -10.54 -0.91 11.88
CA TRP A 66 -9.51 -0.19 11.09
C TRP A 66 -8.09 -0.72 11.29
N TRP A 67 -7.76 -1.16 12.50
CA TRP A 67 -6.44 -1.69 12.84
C TRP A 67 -6.10 -2.95 12.04
N ILE A 68 -7.11 -3.75 11.67
CA ILE A 68 -6.94 -4.95 10.82
C ILE A 68 -6.41 -4.51 9.45
N GLY A 69 -6.99 -3.47 8.85
CA GLY A 69 -6.54 -2.93 7.57
C GLY A 69 -5.11 -2.40 7.63
N VAL A 70 -4.75 -1.72 8.73
CA VAL A 70 -3.39 -1.21 8.95
C VAL A 70 -2.38 -2.36 9.14
N ILE A 71 -2.72 -3.38 9.92
CA ILE A 71 -1.87 -4.56 10.09
C ILE A 71 -1.70 -5.31 8.77
N ALA A 72 -2.78 -5.52 8.02
CA ALA A 72 -2.73 -6.17 6.72
C ALA A 72 -1.82 -5.41 5.74
N ALA A 73 -1.93 -4.07 5.70
CA ALA A 73 -1.03 -3.23 4.92
C ALA A 73 0.43 -3.37 5.38
N GLY A 74 0.68 -3.36 6.69
CA GLY A 74 2.01 -3.55 7.26
C GLY A 74 2.63 -4.89 6.90
N VAL A 75 1.87 -5.98 7.00
CA VAL A 75 2.28 -7.33 6.56
C VAL A 75 2.60 -7.32 5.07
N TRP A 76 1.73 -6.72 4.25
CA TRP A 76 1.96 -6.62 2.81
C TRP A 76 3.24 -5.84 2.47
N PHE A 77 3.51 -4.74 3.17
CA PHE A 77 4.73 -3.97 3.00
C PHE A 77 5.97 -4.74 3.43
N ALA A 78 5.89 -5.52 4.52
CA ALA A 78 6.99 -6.39 4.93
C ALA A 78 7.30 -7.45 3.86
N ILE A 79 6.27 -8.08 3.29
CA ILE A 79 6.43 -9.02 2.17
C ILE A 79 7.04 -8.29 0.96
N ALA A 80 6.49 -7.17 0.53
CA ALA A 80 7.02 -6.40 -0.59
C ALA A 80 8.51 -6.02 -0.38
N TYR A 81 8.86 -5.58 0.83
CA TYR A 81 10.24 -5.24 1.17
C TYR A 81 11.18 -6.44 1.10
N LEU A 82 10.75 -7.63 1.52
CA LEU A 82 11.61 -8.82 1.47
C LEU A 82 11.74 -9.42 0.05
N PHE A 83 10.72 -9.24 -0.79
CA PHE A 83 10.64 -9.95 -2.09
C PHE A 83 10.86 -9.06 -3.32
N HIS A 84 10.91 -7.73 -3.21
CA HIS A 84 11.01 -6.83 -4.37
C HIS A 84 12.21 -7.13 -5.28
N GLN A 85 13.40 -7.38 -4.73
CA GLN A 85 14.60 -7.62 -5.53
C GLN A 85 14.49 -8.92 -6.33
N LYS A 86 14.02 -10.01 -5.69
CA LYS A 86 13.81 -11.30 -6.38
C LYS A 86 12.83 -11.20 -7.54
N MET A 87 11.78 -10.38 -7.39
CA MET A 87 10.80 -10.13 -8.44
C MET A 87 11.42 -9.36 -9.61
N ILE A 88 12.27 -8.38 -9.34
CA ILE A 88 13.00 -7.61 -10.36
C ILE A 88 14.00 -8.51 -11.10
N ASP A 89 14.82 -9.26 -10.36
CA ASP A 89 15.81 -10.17 -10.93
C ASP A 89 15.13 -11.20 -11.84
N PHE A 90 14.02 -11.79 -11.38
CA PHE A 90 13.20 -12.72 -12.17
C PHE A 90 12.61 -12.06 -13.42
N ALA A 91 12.02 -10.87 -13.31
CA ALA A 91 11.39 -10.18 -14.43
C ALA A 91 12.38 -9.69 -15.49
N THR A 92 13.62 -9.39 -15.09
CA THR A 92 14.67 -8.88 -15.99
C THR A 92 15.60 -9.97 -16.52
N GLY A 93 15.54 -11.18 -15.95
CA GLY A 93 16.52 -12.24 -16.22
C GLY A 93 17.94 -11.88 -15.75
N ALA A 94 18.07 -10.88 -14.88
CA ALA A 94 19.36 -10.41 -14.40
C ALA A 94 19.97 -11.44 -13.44
N ALA A 95 21.19 -11.90 -13.76
CA ALA A 95 22.00 -12.68 -12.84
C ALA A 95 22.88 -11.73 -12.00
N ASN A 96 22.95 -11.97 -10.69
CA ASN A 96 23.89 -11.25 -9.84
C ASN A 96 25.32 -11.61 -10.25
N LEU A 97 26.08 -10.61 -10.74
CA LEU A 97 27.50 -10.79 -11.03
C LEU A 97 28.28 -10.75 -9.72
N SER A 98 29.06 -11.79 -9.46
CA SER A 98 30.06 -11.75 -8.39
C SER A 98 31.26 -10.91 -8.83
N ARG A 99 31.96 -10.30 -7.86
CA ARG A 99 33.23 -9.57 -8.13
C ARG A 99 34.30 -10.46 -8.77
N ALA A 100 34.19 -11.80 -8.62
CA ALA A 100 35.07 -12.75 -9.28
C ALA A 100 34.78 -12.87 -10.79
N GLU A 101 33.51 -12.72 -11.21
CA GLU A 101 33.08 -12.84 -12.61
C GLU A 101 33.27 -11.54 -13.40
N SER A 102 33.31 -10.40 -12.70
CA SER A 102 33.64 -9.12 -13.34
C SER A 102 34.43 -8.24 -12.36
N PRO A 103 35.78 -8.25 -12.40
CA PRO A 103 36.63 -7.53 -11.44
C PRO A 103 36.56 -5.99 -11.52
N ARG A 104 35.83 -5.47 -12.51
CA ARG A 104 35.76 -4.04 -12.88
C ARG A 104 34.53 -3.34 -12.28
N ILE A 105 33.63 -4.08 -11.63
CA ILE A 105 32.44 -3.60 -10.90
C ILE A 105 32.64 -3.64 -9.38
#